data_AF-A0A536LK72-F1
#
_entry.id   AF-A0A536LK72-F1
#
_cell.length_a   1.000
_cell.length_b   1.000
_cell.length_c   1.000
_cell.angle_alpha   90.00
_cell.angle_beta   90.00
_cell.angle_gamma   90.00
#
_symmetry.space_group_name_H-M   'P 1'
#
loop_
_entity.id
_entity.type
_entity.pdbx_description
1 polymer ?
#
loop_
_entity_poly.entity_id
_entity_poly.type
_entity_poly.pdbx_seq_one_letter_code
_entity_poly.pdbx_strand_id
1 'polypeptide(L)'
;MKHGCTASWAHPNLASAIIRRSSRRFMRRVVLVAIVAAGLFGPASHSEAAITVAAGAGDISSSGSGDNQTAALVPSDAQVITMGDNQYPDGCLDAFNANYQNSWGAFKSRTRPAIGNHDSHDTSCSVDGNGYFDYFNGVGSGTCDYTCHAGRRGEGWYSYDVGDWHFIALNSECNGTSYDFCDHTAQLNWLTNDLAANTKVCTLAYWHRPIVAPSSVHSDDEGHFADAYLGGDNVWQKLYDGGVDLVLQGHDHLYARYARYNRAGNNTDPNGIRHFIVGTGGNGNYDVTETKPGQEFAVATLGIMKLTLNPTNYSWQFVNTSNTVLDSGSDSCRSTQLTDTDGDGWPDSAEATIGTNPNMKCGTNAWPADINNDHYADVMDMSKITNWYARQVPPAPARVSIAPSAPDRLIDIFDIAREAGLFAKAC
;
A
#
# COMPACT_ATOMS: atom_id res chain seq x y z
N MET A 1 34.96 65.18 36.80
CA MET A 1 35.67 65.76 37.97
C MET A 1 35.98 64.63 38.95
N LYS A 2 37.25 64.51 39.35
CA LYS A 2 37.82 64.02 40.64
C LYS A 2 37.38 62.63 41.16
N HIS A 3 38.30 61.65 41.14
CA HIS A 3 39.11 61.11 42.27
C HIS A 3 38.39 59.94 42.98
N GLY A 4 39.02 58.83 43.39
CA GLY A 4 40.42 58.45 43.44
C GLY A 4 40.62 56.98 43.84
N CYS A 5 41.86 56.52 43.73
CA CYS A 5 42.37 55.23 44.17
C CYS A 5 42.43 55.08 45.70
N THR A 6 42.40 53.85 46.20
CA THR A 6 43.31 53.39 47.27
C THR A 6 43.67 51.92 47.08
N ALA A 7 44.98 51.65 47.09
CA ALA A 7 45.60 50.33 47.12
C ALA A 7 45.88 49.90 48.58
N SER A 8 46.07 48.60 48.83
CA SER A 8 46.93 48.14 49.92
C SER A 8 47.62 46.83 49.55
N TRP A 9 48.91 46.81 49.86
CA TRP A 9 49.93 45.82 49.56
C TRP A 9 50.05 44.76 50.65
N ALA A 10 50.50 43.55 50.30
CA ALA A 10 51.49 42.78 51.07
C ALA A 10 52.07 41.61 50.23
N HIS A 11 53.38 41.64 50.03
CA HIS A 11 54.27 40.55 49.61
C HIS A 11 55.35 40.40 50.71
N PRO A 12 56.35 39.50 50.62
CA PRO A 12 56.36 38.05 50.36
C PRO A 12 57.29 37.34 51.40
N ASN A 13 57.53 36.02 51.27
CA ASN A 13 58.78 35.32 51.64
C ASN A 13 58.68 33.86 51.15
N LEU A 14 59.42 33.43 50.11
CA LEU A 14 60.81 32.91 50.12
C LEU A 14 61.02 31.76 51.13
N ALA A 15 61.67 30.64 50.86
CA ALA A 15 62.27 30.01 49.69
C ALA A 15 62.86 28.67 50.19
N SER A 16 62.92 27.64 49.34
CA SER A 16 63.92 26.53 49.35
C SER A 16 63.47 25.49 48.32
N ALA A 17 64.26 24.88 47.46
CA ALA A 17 65.66 25.05 47.10
C ALA A 17 65.86 24.40 45.70
N ILE A 18 66.99 24.74 45.10
CA ILE A 18 67.50 24.43 43.76
C ILE A 18 67.74 22.89 43.62
N ILE A 19 67.59 22.26 42.45
CA ILE A 19 68.70 21.81 41.58
C ILE A 19 68.17 21.27 40.23
N ARG A 20 69.03 21.45 39.23
CA ARG A 20 68.86 21.41 37.78
C ARG A 20 68.90 20.01 37.12
N ARG A 21 68.22 19.99 35.96
CA ARG A 21 68.62 19.45 34.63
C ARG A 21 68.42 17.96 34.28
N SER A 22 67.59 17.82 33.22
CA SER A 22 67.70 16.90 32.07
C SER A 22 67.44 15.41 32.39
N SER A 23 66.74 14.61 31.60
CA SER A 23 66.38 14.64 30.18
C SER A 23 65.35 13.52 29.94
N ARG A 24 64.53 13.69 28.89
CA ARG A 24 63.87 12.65 28.07
C ARG A 24 63.44 11.34 28.78
N ARG A 25 62.12 11.09 28.87
CA ARG A 25 61.42 9.96 28.23
C ARG A 25 59.98 9.78 28.75
N PHE A 26 59.12 9.36 27.82
CA PHE A 26 57.88 8.61 28.02
C PHE A 26 56.70 9.31 28.69
N MET A 27 55.97 10.11 27.91
CA MET A 27 54.56 10.35 28.19
C MET A 27 53.77 9.31 27.39
N ARG A 28 53.22 8.31 28.10
CA ARG A 28 52.29 7.31 27.58
C ARG A 28 51.12 8.03 26.90
N ARG A 29 51.03 7.93 25.57
CA ARG A 29 49.78 8.21 24.85
C ARG A 29 48.89 6.98 25.02
N VAL A 30 47.80 7.15 25.76
CA VAL A 30 46.67 6.23 25.73
C VAL A 30 46.05 6.34 24.34
N VAL A 31 46.26 5.31 23.51
CA VAL A 31 45.49 5.13 22.29
C VAL A 31 44.18 4.49 22.73
N LEU A 32 43.09 5.27 22.76
CA LEU A 32 41.74 4.69 22.74
C LEU A 32 41.55 4.10 21.35
N VAL A 33 41.66 2.78 21.25
CA VAL A 33 41.13 2.04 20.10
C VAL A 33 39.61 2.03 20.28
N ALA A 34 38.91 2.93 19.60
CA ALA A 34 37.49 2.75 19.37
C ALA A 34 37.34 1.59 18.38
N ILE A 35 37.09 0.39 18.89
CA ILE A 35 36.56 -0.70 18.08
C ILE A 35 35.14 -0.27 17.72
N VAL A 36 34.98 0.36 16.57
CA VAL A 36 33.68 0.40 15.90
C VAL A 36 33.45 -1.05 15.48
N ALA A 37 32.66 -1.77 16.27
CA ALA A 37 32.04 -3.00 15.80
C ALA A 37 31.15 -2.56 14.63
N ALA A 38 31.66 -2.72 13.41
CA ALA A 38 30.82 -2.84 12.23
C ALA A 38 30.00 -4.12 12.44
N GLY A 39 28.89 -3.98 13.17
CA GLY A 39 27.82 -4.93 13.15
C GLY A 39 27.37 -5.00 11.70
N LEU A 40 27.57 -6.17 11.09
CA LEU A 40 26.91 -6.59 9.88
C LEU A 40 25.41 -6.30 10.05
N PHE A 41 24.92 -5.21 9.47
CA PHE A 41 23.50 -5.07 9.20
C PHE A 41 23.20 -6.05 8.08
N GLY A 42 22.93 -7.30 8.43
CA GLY A 42 22.09 -8.13 7.58
C GLY A 42 20.72 -7.45 7.42
N PRO A 43 19.95 -7.77 6.37
CA PRO A 43 18.58 -7.28 6.26
C PRO A 43 17.86 -7.58 7.57
N ALA A 44 17.14 -6.60 8.10
CA ALA A 44 16.33 -6.78 9.29
C ALA A 44 15.53 -8.09 9.13
N SER A 45 15.68 -9.00 10.08
CA SER A 45 14.90 -10.22 10.08
C SER A 45 13.43 -9.81 10.14
N HIS A 46 12.70 -10.02 9.05
CA HIS A 46 11.25 -9.88 8.94
C HIS A 46 10.59 -10.93 9.85
N SER A 47 10.57 -10.63 11.14
CA SER A 47 10.20 -11.54 12.22
C SER A 47 8.92 -11.06 12.92
N GLU A 48 8.05 -10.37 12.21
CA GLU A 48 6.72 -10.10 12.74
C GLU A 48 5.83 -11.35 12.56
N ALA A 49 5.00 -11.62 13.57
CA ALA A 49 4.09 -12.75 13.53
C ALA A 49 3.07 -12.56 12.40
N ALA A 50 2.62 -13.67 11.80
CA ALA A 50 1.60 -13.62 10.76
C ALA A 50 0.34 -12.90 11.24
N ILE A 51 -0.21 -12.03 10.39
CA ILE A 51 -1.42 -11.26 10.69
C ILE A 51 -2.62 -12.00 10.15
N THR A 52 -3.62 -12.24 11.00
CA THR A 52 -4.92 -12.75 10.55
C THR A 52 -5.80 -11.56 10.16
N VAL A 53 -6.34 -11.59 8.93
CA VAL A 53 -7.36 -10.63 8.49
C VAL A 53 -8.65 -11.38 8.20
N ALA A 54 -9.75 -10.90 8.75
CA ALA A 54 -11.09 -11.29 8.32
C ALA A 54 -11.57 -10.25 7.31
N ALA A 55 -11.62 -10.67 6.05
CA ALA A 55 -12.09 -9.89 4.92
C ALA A 55 -13.32 -10.61 4.38
N GLY A 56 -14.52 -10.12 4.63
CA GLY A 56 -15.65 -11.03 4.41
C GLY A 56 -17.00 -10.42 4.38
N ALA A 57 -17.09 -9.12 4.15
CA ALA A 57 -18.37 -8.47 4.25
C ALA A 57 -18.29 -7.18 3.43
N GLY A 58 -18.17 -7.32 2.11
CA GLY A 58 -19.00 -6.43 1.32
C GLY A 58 -20.46 -6.80 1.61
N ASP A 59 -21.37 -5.85 1.50
CA ASP A 59 -22.78 -6.21 1.33
C ASP A 59 -23.39 -6.86 2.59
N ILE A 60 -23.27 -6.17 3.73
CA ILE A 60 -23.36 -6.76 5.06
C ILE A 60 -24.78 -6.72 5.64
N SER A 61 -25.17 -5.56 6.17
CA SER A 61 -26.28 -5.48 7.11
C SER A 61 -27.57 -5.07 6.42
N SER A 62 -28.51 -5.99 6.34
CA SER A 62 -29.88 -5.76 5.87
C SER A 62 -30.88 -6.35 6.87
N SER A 63 -32.17 -6.47 6.52
CA SER A 63 -33.22 -6.94 7.43
C SER A 63 -33.18 -8.45 7.76
N GLY A 64 -32.15 -9.18 7.32
CA GLY A 64 -31.95 -10.62 7.53
C GLY A 64 -31.02 -10.96 8.70
N SER A 65 -30.64 -12.24 8.82
CA SER A 65 -29.67 -12.73 9.83
C SER A 65 -28.32 -13.17 9.24
N GLY A 66 -28.10 -12.97 7.94
CA GLY A 66 -26.88 -13.37 7.25
C GLY A 66 -25.63 -12.71 7.84
N ASP A 67 -25.74 -11.44 8.20
CA ASP A 67 -24.70 -10.64 8.86
C ASP A 67 -24.28 -11.22 10.22
N ASN A 68 -25.22 -11.74 11.00
CA ASN A 68 -24.95 -12.40 12.28
C ASN A 68 -24.22 -13.73 12.07
N GLN A 69 -24.58 -14.48 11.02
CA GLN A 69 -23.94 -15.76 10.69
C GLN A 69 -22.50 -15.55 10.22
N THR A 70 -22.24 -14.54 9.39
CA THR A 70 -20.89 -14.22 8.90
C THR A 70 -20.03 -13.59 10.01
N ALA A 71 -20.60 -12.71 10.84
CA ALA A 71 -19.91 -12.14 12.00
C ALA A 71 -19.41 -13.23 12.97
N ALA A 72 -20.18 -14.31 13.15
CA ALA A 72 -19.80 -15.44 14.01
C ALA A 72 -18.56 -16.21 13.52
N LEU A 73 -18.16 -16.04 12.25
CA LEU A 73 -16.95 -16.68 11.68
C LEU A 73 -15.67 -15.89 11.95
N VAL A 74 -15.77 -14.62 12.37
CA VAL A 74 -14.64 -13.69 12.54
C VAL A 74 -13.78 -14.11 13.74
N PRO A 75 -12.48 -14.41 13.55
CA PRO A 75 -11.59 -14.73 14.66
C PRO A 75 -11.44 -13.57 15.66
N SER A 76 -11.23 -13.88 16.93
CA SER A 76 -11.16 -12.88 18.01
C SER A 76 -9.97 -11.92 17.91
N ASP A 77 -8.92 -12.33 17.23
CA ASP A 77 -7.64 -11.63 17.08
C ASP A 77 -7.43 -11.03 15.68
N ALA A 78 -8.30 -11.31 14.72
CA ALA A 78 -8.17 -10.81 13.35
C ALA A 78 -8.30 -9.28 13.21
N GLN A 79 -7.51 -8.65 12.36
CA GLN A 79 -7.89 -7.34 11.81
C GLN A 79 -9.14 -7.53 10.93
N VAL A 80 -10.06 -6.57 10.93
CA VAL A 80 -11.30 -6.66 10.13
C VAL A 80 -11.27 -5.61 9.03
N ILE A 81 -11.55 -6.02 7.79
CA ILE A 81 -11.80 -5.13 6.67
C ILE A 81 -13.15 -5.45 6.05
N THR A 82 -13.83 -4.42 5.56
CA THR A 82 -15.10 -4.52 4.83
C THR A 82 -14.96 -3.81 3.50
N MET A 83 -15.61 -4.33 2.46
CA MET A 83 -15.43 -3.88 1.08
C MET A 83 -16.65 -3.07 0.63
N GLY A 84 -17.12 -2.14 1.45
CA GLY A 84 -18.30 -1.31 1.16
C GLY A 84 -19.64 -2.01 1.38
N ASP A 85 -20.72 -1.24 1.24
CA ASP A 85 -22.10 -1.66 1.51
C ASP A 85 -22.26 -2.26 2.90
N ASN A 86 -21.82 -1.48 3.88
CA ASN A 86 -21.81 -1.92 5.27
C ASN A 86 -23.25 -1.94 5.82
N GLN A 87 -24.10 -0.99 5.42
CA GLN A 87 -25.49 -0.89 5.84
C GLN A 87 -26.45 -0.64 4.67
N TYR A 88 -27.51 -1.45 4.60
CA TYR A 88 -28.61 -1.32 3.63
C TYR A 88 -29.88 -0.72 4.23
N PRO A 89 -30.77 -0.16 3.37
CA PRO A 89 -30.49 0.19 1.97
C PRO A 89 -29.66 1.46 1.84
N ASP A 90 -29.49 2.21 2.92
CA ASP A 90 -28.76 3.47 2.94
C ASP A 90 -27.87 3.51 4.18
N GLY A 91 -26.72 4.18 4.07
CA GLY A 91 -25.75 4.40 5.13
C GLY A 91 -26.23 5.30 6.29
N CYS A 92 -27.52 5.30 6.64
CA CYS A 92 -28.04 6.11 7.75
C CYS A 92 -27.40 5.69 9.09
N LEU A 93 -26.97 6.65 9.91
CA LEU A 93 -26.40 6.38 11.24
C LEU A 93 -27.34 5.56 12.15
N ASP A 94 -28.64 5.87 12.14
CA ASP A 94 -29.63 5.14 12.93
C ASP A 94 -29.75 3.68 12.48
N ALA A 95 -29.64 3.41 11.18
CA ALA A 95 -29.65 2.05 10.63
C ALA A 95 -28.38 1.29 11.03
N PHE A 96 -27.20 1.92 10.94
CA PHE A 96 -25.96 1.36 11.46
C PHE A 96 -26.07 0.98 12.95
N ASN A 97 -26.61 1.88 13.78
CA ASN A 97 -26.77 1.64 15.22
C ASN A 97 -27.82 0.55 15.52
N ALA A 98 -28.85 0.41 14.69
CA ALA A 98 -29.94 -0.55 14.88
C ALA A 98 -29.63 -1.94 14.30
N ASN A 99 -28.79 -2.05 13.27
CA ASN A 99 -28.56 -3.31 12.55
C ASN A 99 -27.08 -3.69 12.59
N TYR A 100 -26.21 -3.00 11.84
CA TYR A 100 -24.78 -3.33 11.78
C TYR A 100 -24.12 -3.46 13.15
N GLN A 101 -24.47 -2.56 14.08
CA GLN A 101 -23.96 -2.55 15.44
C GLN A 101 -24.19 -3.85 16.21
N ASN A 102 -25.26 -4.59 15.89
CA ASN A 102 -25.66 -5.81 16.57
C ASN A 102 -24.99 -7.07 16.00
N SER A 103 -24.30 -6.96 14.86
CA SER A 103 -23.55 -8.06 14.24
C SER A 103 -22.06 -7.68 14.10
N TRP A 104 -21.67 -7.13 12.97
CA TRP A 104 -20.28 -6.77 12.65
C TRP A 104 -19.74 -5.60 13.49
N GLY A 105 -20.62 -4.77 14.06
CA GLY A 105 -20.23 -3.69 14.96
C GLY A 105 -19.55 -4.15 16.26
N ALA A 106 -19.63 -5.44 16.61
CA ALA A 106 -18.82 -6.03 17.67
C ALA A 106 -17.30 -5.90 17.41
N PHE A 107 -16.90 -5.71 16.15
CA PHE A 107 -15.49 -5.61 15.73
C PHE A 107 -15.06 -4.19 15.37
N LYS A 108 -15.96 -3.20 15.51
CA LYS A 108 -15.77 -1.82 15.05
C LYS A 108 -14.41 -1.21 15.42
N SER A 109 -13.90 -1.45 16.63
CA SER A 109 -12.61 -0.92 17.08
C SER A 109 -11.39 -1.42 16.28
N ARG A 110 -11.56 -2.51 15.54
CA ARG A 110 -10.57 -3.14 14.67
C ARG A 110 -11.11 -3.32 13.25
N THR A 111 -12.15 -2.57 12.87
CA THR A 111 -12.64 -2.52 11.48
C THR A 111 -11.95 -1.39 10.73
N ARG A 112 -11.50 -1.67 9.51
CA ARG A 112 -11.00 -0.69 8.54
C ARG A 112 -11.91 -0.79 7.30
N PRO A 113 -13.03 -0.07 7.25
CA PRO A 113 -14.01 -0.21 6.19
C PRO A 113 -13.62 0.53 4.91
N ALA A 114 -13.95 -0.02 3.75
CA ALA A 114 -14.17 0.76 2.54
C ALA A 114 -15.64 1.22 2.51
N ILE A 115 -15.90 2.28 1.75
CA ILE A 115 -17.25 2.80 1.49
C ILE A 115 -17.79 2.18 0.19
N GLY A 116 -19.07 1.80 0.17
CA GLY A 116 -19.77 1.31 -1.02
C GLY A 116 -20.92 2.22 -1.45
N ASN A 117 -21.65 1.84 -2.50
CA ASN A 117 -22.69 2.67 -3.07
C ASN A 117 -23.92 2.83 -2.17
N HIS A 118 -24.23 1.86 -1.32
CA HIS A 118 -25.29 1.99 -0.32
C HIS A 118 -24.85 2.84 0.87
N ASP A 119 -23.54 2.89 1.17
CA ASP A 119 -23.00 3.77 2.22
C ASP A 119 -22.95 5.23 1.76
N SER A 120 -22.67 5.47 0.46
CA SER A 120 -22.54 6.79 -0.15
C SER A 120 -23.84 7.34 -0.73
N HIS A 121 -24.92 6.56 -0.77
CA HIS A 121 -26.21 6.97 -1.33
C HIS A 121 -26.74 8.23 -0.66
N ASP A 122 -26.82 9.32 -1.43
CA ASP A 122 -27.27 10.62 -0.94
C ASP A 122 -28.79 10.62 -0.70
N THR A 123 -29.15 10.55 0.57
CA THR A 123 -30.54 10.54 1.05
C THR A 123 -30.71 11.53 2.19
N SER A 124 -31.95 11.77 2.62
CA SER A 124 -32.22 12.69 3.73
C SER A 124 -31.58 12.27 5.07
N CYS A 125 -31.20 11.00 5.24
CA CYS A 125 -30.53 10.48 6.43
C CYS A 125 -29.00 10.31 6.27
N SER A 126 -28.48 10.39 5.05
CA SER A 126 -27.11 10.00 4.68
C SER A 126 -26.48 10.99 3.67
N VAL A 127 -26.65 12.29 3.91
CA VAL A 127 -26.08 13.34 3.05
C VAL A 127 -24.56 13.23 3.03
N ASP A 128 -23.97 13.17 1.84
CA ASP A 128 -22.53 12.99 1.63
C ASP A 128 -21.96 11.78 2.43
N GLY A 129 -22.74 10.70 2.56
CA GLY A 129 -22.33 9.48 3.28
C GLY A 129 -22.07 9.71 4.77
N ASN A 130 -22.64 10.77 5.35
CA ASN A 130 -22.33 11.19 6.71
C ASN A 130 -22.58 10.12 7.77
N GLY A 131 -23.59 9.25 7.59
CA GLY A 131 -23.92 8.21 8.55
C GLY A 131 -22.87 7.10 8.62
N TYR A 132 -22.25 6.76 7.48
CA TYR A 132 -21.09 5.87 7.42
C TYR A 132 -19.90 6.47 8.21
N PHE A 133 -19.53 7.72 7.95
CA PHE A 133 -18.43 8.37 8.66
C PHE A 133 -18.75 8.61 10.15
N ASP A 134 -19.98 8.99 10.48
CA ASP A 134 -20.41 9.18 11.87
C ASP A 134 -20.38 7.87 12.64
N TYR A 135 -20.70 6.76 11.99
CA TYR A 135 -20.57 5.46 12.59
C TYR A 135 -19.09 5.12 12.79
N PHE A 136 -18.28 5.02 11.74
CA PHE A 136 -16.91 4.48 11.86
C PHE A 136 -15.89 5.45 12.46
N ASN A 137 -15.97 6.74 12.16
CA ASN A 137 -15.05 7.76 12.69
C ASN A 137 -15.60 8.47 13.94
N GLY A 138 -16.90 8.32 14.22
CA GLY A 138 -17.60 8.99 15.33
C GLY A 138 -18.34 10.24 14.88
N VAL A 139 -19.47 10.51 15.53
CA VAL A 139 -20.34 11.67 15.24
C VAL A 139 -19.57 12.97 15.42
N GLY A 140 -19.59 13.82 14.40
CA GLY A 140 -18.93 15.13 14.46
C GLY A 140 -17.40 15.05 14.52
N SER A 141 -16.81 13.91 14.12
CA SER A 141 -15.35 13.69 14.02
C SER A 141 -14.59 14.70 13.13
N GLY A 142 -15.27 15.69 12.54
CA GLY A 142 -14.66 16.86 11.92
C GLY A 142 -13.61 16.50 10.86
N THR A 143 -12.50 17.25 10.86
CA THR A 143 -11.32 17.11 9.98
C THR A 143 -10.43 15.91 10.34
N CYS A 144 -11.04 14.79 10.69
CA CYS A 144 -10.39 13.50 10.69
C CYS A 144 -9.72 13.28 9.32
N ASP A 145 -8.41 13.01 9.31
CA ASP A 145 -7.59 12.86 8.11
C ASP A 145 -7.50 11.39 7.69
N TYR A 146 -6.45 11.00 6.96
CA TYR A 146 -6.23 9.63 6.49
C TYR A 146 -5.90 8.63 7.62
N THR A 147 -5.75 9.06 8.88
CA THR A 147 -5.43 8.15 10.01
C THR A 147 -6.66 7.45 10.61
N CYS A 148 -7.85 7.95 10.30
CA CYS A 148 -9.10 7.40 10.80
C CYS A 148 -9.44 6.04 10.23
N HIS A 149 -10.38 5.33 10.88
CA HIS A 149 -10.80 4.01 10.44
C HIS A 149 -11.41 4.02 9.04
N ALA A 150 -12.18 5.04 8.68
CA ALA A 150 -12.84 5.19 7.38
C ALA A 150 -12.25 6.32 6.52
N GLY A 151 -11.03 6.77 6.81
CA GLY A 151 -10.37 7.88 6.12
C GLY A 151 -11.07 9.24 6.33
N ARG A 152 -10.67 10.22 5.51
CA ARG A 152 -11.18 11.58 5.59
C ARG A 152 -12.64 11.65 5.14
N ARG A 153 -13.45 12.39 5.90
CA ARG A 153 -14.88 12.58 5.60
C ARG A 153 -15.07 13.25 4.24
N GLY A 154 -15.95 12.67 3.42
CA GLY A 154 -16.21 13.10 2.04
C GLY A 154 -15.21 12.55 1.01
N GLU A 155 -14.22 11.76 1.45
CA GLU A 155 -13.22 11.14 0.57
C GLU A 155 -13.30 9.61 0.66
N GLY A 156 -13.16 9.04 1.86
CA GLY A 156 -13.34 7.60 2.09
C GLY A 156 -12.17 6.70 1.67
N TRP A 157 -11.10 7.25 1.10
CA TRP A 157 -9.83 6.54 0.88
C TRP A 157 -8.81 6.84 1.98
N TYR A 158 -7.92 5.88 2.26
CA TYR A 158 -6.85 5.98 3.26
C TYR A 158 -5.90 4.78 3.14
N SER A 159 -4.75 4.84 3.82
CA SER A 159 -3.80 3.74 3.92
C SER A 159 -3.31 3.56 5.35
N TYR A 160 -2.78 2.38 5.65
CA TYR A 160 -2.22 2.05 6.96
C TYR A 160 -1.30 0.84 6.88
N ASP A 161 -0.39 0.74 7.84
CA ASP A 161 0.49 -0.42 7.95
C ASP A 161 0.03 -1.34 9.07
N VAL A 162 0.08 -2.65 8.81
CA VAL A 162 -0.01 -3.68 9.83
C VAL A 162 1.15 -4.63 9.61
N GLY A 163 2.09 -4.62 10.55
CA GLY A 163 3.37 -5.29 10.44
C GLY A 163 4.12 -5.05 9.13
N ASP A 164 4.40 -6.12 8.39
CA ASP A 164 5.13 -6.09 7.12
C ASP A 164 4.25 -5.78 5.88
N TRP A 165 2.96 -5.46 6.11
CA TRP A 165 1.99 -5.19 5.06
C TRP A 165 1.53 -3.73 5.05
N HIS A 166 1.46 -3.17 3.85
CA HIS A 166 0.80 -1.90 3.57
C HIS A 166 -0.62 -2.17 3.06
N PHE A 167 -1.61 -1.48 3.63
CA PHE A 167 -3.01 -1.59 3.25
C PHE A 167 -3.50 -0.28 2.64
N ILE A 168 -4.25 -0.39 1.54
CA ILE A 168 -4.83 0.74 0.82
C ILE A 168 -6.34 0.51 0.70
N ALA A 169 -7.13 1.35 1.35
CA ALA A 169 -8.58 1.40 1.16
C ALA A 169 -8.90 2.47 0.12
N LEU A 170 -9.59 2.09 -0.96
CA LEU A 170 -9.98 2.99 -2.04
C LEU A 170 -11.50 3.12 -2.09
N ASN A 171 -11.97 4.27 -2.57
CA ASN A 171 -13.37 4.58 -2.78
C ASN A 171 -13.74 4.44 -4.26
N SER A 172 -14.45 3.36 -4.60
CA SER A 172 -14.94 3.10 -5.98
C SER A 172 -16.17 3.92 -6.37
N GLU A 173 -16.70 4.72 -5.45
CA GLU A 173 -17.74 5.70 -5.73
C GLU A 173 -17.15 7.05 -6.18
N CYS A 174 -15.81 7.17 -6.28
CA CYS A 174 -15.15 8.20 -7.07
C CYS A 174 -14.97 7.66 -8.50
N ASN A 175 -15.99 7.75 -9.34
CA ASN A 175 -15.99 7.14 -10.67
C ASN A 175 -16.37 8.12 -11.80
N GLY A 176 -16.60 9.40 -11.47
CA GLY A 176 -16.91 10.43 -12.46
C GLY A 176 -18.25 10.24 -13.18
N THR A 177 -19.14 9.38 -12.65
CA THR A 177 -20.47 9.14 -13.20
C THR A 177 -21.53 10.07 -12.56
N SER A 178 -22.81 9.86 -12.85
CA SER A 178 -23.90 10.67 -12.28
C SER A 178 -24.05 10.56 -10.76
N TYR A 179 -23.39 9.58 -10.13
CA TYR A 179 -23.42 9.33 -8.69
C TYR A 179 -22.01 9.45 -8.07
N ASP A 180 -21.18 10.31 -8.65
CA ASP A 180 -19.82 10.56 -8.17
C ASP A 180 -19.84 11.17 -6.77
N PHE A 181 -19.31 10.43 -5.81
CA PHE A 181 -19.31 10.80 -4.40
C PHE A 181 -18.14 11.73 -4.04
N CYS A 182 -17.06 11.63 -4.80
CA CYS A 182 -15.76 12.18 -4.41
C CYS A 182 -14.90 12.47 -5.63
N ASP A 183 -13.82 13.24 -5.42
CA ASP A 183 -12.92 13.63 -6.50
C ASP A 183 -11.98 12.48 -6.90
N HIS A 184 -12.27 11.82 -8.02
CA HIS A 184 -11.44 10.75 -8.57
C HIS A 184 -10.00 11.20 -8.86
N THR A 185 -9.79 12.44 -9.33
CA THR A 185 -8.46 12.98 -9.60
C THR A 185 -7.66 13.13 -8.31
N ALA A 186 -8.31 13.60 -7.24
CA ALA A 186 -7.70 13.71 -5.92
C ALA A 186 -7.30 12.33 -5.38
N GLN A 187 -8.18 11.32 -5.47
CA GLN A 187 -7.86 9.95 -5.06
C GLN A 187 -6.68 9.37 -5.85
N LEU A 188 -6.67 9.55 -7.16
CA LEU A 188 -5.62 9.01 -8.03
C LEU A 188 -4.25 9.65 -7.75
N ASN A 189 -4.23 10.97 -7.49
CA ASN A 189 -3.02 11.68 -7.07
C ASN A 189 -2.55 11.24 -5.67
N TRP A 190 -3.49 11.06 -4.73
CA TRP A 190 -3.18 10.54 -3.41
C TRP A 190 -2.56 9.14 -3.49
N LEU A 191 -3.19 8.23 -4.24
CA LEU A 191 -2.71 6.86 -4.44
C LEU A 191 -1.29 6.82 -5.03
N THR A 192 -1.01 7.69 -6.01
CA THR A 192 0.34 7.81 -6.59
C THR A 192 1.39 8.15 -5.52
N ASN A 193 1.08 9.10 -4.64
CA ASN A 193 1.99 9.50 -3.57
C ASN A 193 2.13 8.44 -2.47
N ASP A 194 1.03 7.75 -2.14
CA ASP A 194 1.00 6.68 -1.15
C ASP A 194 1.87 5.49 -1.59
N LEU A 195 1.69 5.02 -2.83
CA LEU A 195 2.51 3.97 -3.43
C LEU A 195 3.99 4.36 -3.51
N ALA A 196 4.30 5.61 -3.84
CA ALA A 196 5.69 6.10 -3.88
C ALA A 196 6.33 6.20 -2.49
N ALA A 197 5.54 6.39 -1.44
CA ALA A 197 6.01 6.47 -0.06
C ALA A 197 6.09 5.10 0.64
N ASN A 198 5.43 4.08 0.10
CA ASN A 198 5.38 2.75 0.67
C ASN A 198 6.76 2.06 0.68
N THR A 199 7.15 1.56 1.85
CA THR A 199 8.41 0.82 2.04
C THR A 199 8.19 -0.64 2.45
N LYS A 200 6.94 -1.12 2.45
CA LYS A 200 6.58 -2.48 2.85
C LYS A 200 6.82 -3.47 1.72
N VAL A 201 7.11 -4.71 2.10
CA VAL A 201 7.31 -5.79 1.12
C VAL A 201 5.98 -6.12 0.45
N CYS A 202 4.92 -6.28 1.23
CA CYS A 202 3.64 -6.70 0.72
C CYS A 202 2.61 -5.57 0.79
N THR A 203 1.76 -5.45 -0.23
CA THR A 203 0.70 -4.44 -0.32
C THR A 203 -0.64 -5.08 -0.70
N LEU A 204 -1.68 -4.75 0.06
CA LEU A 204 -3.05 -5.16 -0.17
C LEU A 204 -3.92 -3.92 -0.41
N ALA A 205 -4.63 -3.88 -1.54
CA ALA A 205 -5.64 -2.86 -1.79
C ALA A 205 -7.06 -3.43 -1.71
N TYR A 206 -8.03 -2.64 -1.29
CA TYR A 206 -9.43 -3.06 -1.25
C TYR A 206 -10.40 -1.91 -1.46
N TRP A 207 -11.54 -2.20 -2.08
CA TRP A 207 -12.62 -1.26 -2.39
C TRP A 207 -13.92 -2.02 -2.66
N HIS A 208 -14.99 -1.31 -3.06
CA HIS A 208 -16.30 -1.91 -3.23
C HIS A 208 -16.55 -2.53 -4.62
N ARG A 209 -16.65 -1.73 -5.69
CA ARG A 209 -17.07 -2.20 -7.02
C ARG A 209 -16.00 -2.95 -7.79
N PRO A 210 -16.23 -4.19 -8.22
CA PRO A 210 -15.19 -5.00 -8.82
C PRO A 210 -14.86 -4.61 -10.27
N ILE A 211 -13.60 -4.80 -10.66
CA ILE A 211 -13.16 -4.66 -12.06
C ILE A 211 -13.73 -5.77 -12.97
N VAL A 212 -14.14 -6.90 -12.41
CA VAL A 212 -14.71 -8.05 -13.12
C VAL A 212 -15.80 -8.69 -12.26
N ALA A 213 -17.04 -8.74 -12.74
CA ALA A 213 -18.22 -9.21 -12.02
C ALA A 213 -18.86 -10.43 -12.73
N PRO A 214 -18.85 -11.64 -12.14
CA PRO A 214 -19.34 -12.85 -12.79
C PRO A 214 -20.86 -13.10 -12.62
N SER A 215 -21.61 -12.15 -12.07
CA SER A 215 -23.08 -12.17 -12.08
C SER A 215 -23.65 -11.45 -13.32
N SER A 216 -24.96 -11.57 -13.51
CA SER A 216 -25.72 -10.81 -14.52
C SER A 216 -26.40 -9.56 -13.94
N VAL A 217 -26.16 -9.28 -12.65
CA VAL A 217 -26.71 -8.12 -11.94
C VAL A 217 -25.85 -6.88 -12.18
N HIS A 218 -24.53 -7.06 -12.16
CA HIS A 218 -23.55 -5.99 -12.32
C HIS A 218 -22.69 -6.19 -13.58
N SER A 219 -22.17 -5.09 -14.12
CA SER A 219 -21.23 -5.11 -15.23
C SER A 219 -19.78 -5.08 -14.75
N ASP A 220 -18.87 -5.55 -15.59
CA ASP A 220 -17.43 -5.39 -15.36
C ASP A 220 -17.06 -3.90 -15.27
N ASP A 221 -16.14 -3.58 -14.35
CA ASP A 221 -15.58 -2.26 -14.09
C ASP A 221 -16.60 -1.13 -13.87
N GLU A 222 -17.71 -1.40 -13.18
CA GLU A 222 -18.71 -0.38 -12.84
C GLU A 222 -18.13 0.80 -12.03
N GLY A 223 -17.04 0.56 -11.30
CA GLY A 223 -16.29 1.59 -10.57
C GLY A 223 -15.29 2.39 -11.42
N HIS A 224 -15.09 2.06 -12.70
CA HIS A 224 -14.10 2.66 -13.59
C HIS A 224 -12.67 2.71 -13.02
N PHE A 225 -12.23 1.61 -12.40
CA PHE A 225 -10.89 1.48 -11.84
C PHE A 225 -9.91 0.82 -12.82
N ALA A 226 -10.38 0.14 -13.87
CA ALA A 226 -9.57 -0.44 -14.93
C ALA A 226 -9.66 0.32 -16.27
N ASP A 227 -10.61 1.25 -16.42
CA ASP A 227 -10.73 2.18 -17.54
C ASP A 227 -9.92 3.47 -17.34
N ALA A 228 -9.41 4.05 -18.44
CA ALA A 228 -8.65 5.30 -18.40
C ALA A 228 -9.53 6.49 -17.96
N TYR A 229 -9.15 7.16 -16.86
CA TYR A 229 -9.86 8.36 -16.41
C TYR A 229 -9.36 9.60 -17.14
N LEU A 230 -10.25 10.30 -17.86
CA LEU A 230 -9.93 11.49 -18.68
C LEU A 230 -8.76 11.27 -19.68
N GLY A 231 -8.54 10.02 -20.11
CA GLY A 231 -7.46 9.66 -21.03
C GLY A 231 -6.06 9.53 -20.39
N GLY A 232 -5.97 9.51 -19.06
CA GLY A 232 -4.75 9.23 -18.29
C GLY A 232 -4.69 7.82 -17.69
N ASP A 233 -3.76 7.60 -16.76
CA ASP A 233 -3.67 6.37 -15.96
C ASP A 233 -4.96 6.14 -15.16
N ASN A 234 -5.18 4.88 -14.78
CA ASN A 234 -6.26 4.49 -13.88
C ASN A 234 -5.75 3.83 -12.60
N VAL A 235 -6.67 3.57 -11.68
CA VAL A 235 -6.36 2.99 -10.37
C VAL A 235 -5.65 1.65 -10.52
N TRP A 236 -6.17 0.73 -11.32
CA TRP A 236 -5.60 -0.61 -11.49
C TRP A 236 -4.18 -0.57 -12.05
N GLN A 237 -3.93 0.27 -13.06
CA GLN A 237 -2.60 0.48 -13.63
C GLN A 237 -1.63 0.98 -12.57
N LYS A 238 -2.03 1.97 -11.75
CA LYS A 238 -1.18 2.47 -10.66
C LYS A 238 -0.89 1.41 -9.61
N LEU A 239 -1.88 0.61 -9.22
CA LEU A 239 -1.67 -0.52 -8.29
C LEU A 239 -0.72 -1.55 -8.90
N TYR A 240 -0.86 -1.85 -10.20
CA TYR A 240 0.01 -2.80 -10.89
C TYR A 240 1.46 -2.32 -10.88
N ASP A 241 1.68 -1.05 -11.26
CA ASP A 241 2.98 -0.40 -11.37
C ASP A 241 3.63 -0.14 -10.00
N GLY A 242 2.81 0.11 -8.98
CA GLY A 242 3.22 0.22 -7.58
C GLY A 242 3.48 -1.11 -6.88
N GLY A 243 3.39 -2.24 -7.61
CA GLY A 243 3.75 -3.56 -7.08
C GLY A 243 2.73 -4.15 -6.11
N VAL A 244 1.46 -3.74 -6.16
CA VAL A 244 0.41 -4.27 -5.27
C VAL A 244 0.16 -5.75 -5.52
N ASP A 245 0.06 -6.54 -4.46
CA ASP A 245 0.04 -8.00 -4.52
C ASP A 245 -1.38 -8.57 -4.62
N LEU A 246 -2.27 -8.01 -3.81
CA LEU A 246 -3.59 -8.55 -3.54
C LEU A 246 -4.63 -7.43 -3.58
N VAL A 247 -5.72 -7.68 -4.30
CA VAL A 247 -6.91 -6.83 -4.34
C VAL A 247 -8.14 -7.57 -3.82
N LEU A 248 -8.91 -6.94 -2.94
CA LEU A 248 -10.19 -7.47 -2.46
C LEU A 248 -11.34 -6.50 -2.76
N GLN A 249 -12.44 -7.04 -3.28
CA GLN A 249 -13.59 -6.27 -3.73
C GLN A 249 -14.89 -6.86 -3.15
N GLY A 250 -16.00 -6.12 -3.21
CA GLY A 250 -17.34 -6.55 -2.79
C GLY A 250 -18.36 -6.39 -3.92
N HIS A 251 -19.53 -5.82 -3.60
CA HIS A 251 -20.59 -5.36 -4.51
C HIS A 251 -21.37 -6.47 -5.21
N ASP A 252 -20.66 -7.37 -5.90
CA ASP A 252 -21.30 -8.55 -6.46
C ASP A 252 -21.48 -9.56 -5.33
N HIS A 253 -22.74 -9.93 -5.03
CA HIS A 253 -23.12 -10.72 -3.84
C HIS A 253 -22.75 -12.20 -3.97
N LEU A 254 -21.46 -12.48 -4.13
CA LEU A 254 -20.88 -13.80 -4.33
C LEU A 254 -19.39 -13.79 -3.93
N TYR A 255 -18.81 -14.98 -3.85
CA TYR A 255 -17.37 -15.14 -3.76
C TYR A 255 -16.80 -15.50 -5.13
N ALA A 256 -15.73 -14.83 -5.53
CA ALA A 256 -14.96 -15.18 -6.72
C ALA A 256 -13.46 -15.00 -6.47
N ARG A 257 -12.65 -15.96 -6.95
CA ARG A 257 -11.20 -15.90 -6.99
C ARG A 257 -10.73 -15.91 -8.44
N TYR A 258 -9.85 -14.98 -8.76
CA TYR A 258 -9.23 -14.85 -10.06
C TYR A 258 -7.73 -15.08 -10.00
N ALA A 259 -7.20 -15.63 -11.08
CA ALA A 259 -5.77 -15.62 -11.38
C ALA A 259 -5.21 -14.18 -11.32
N ARG A 260 -3.89 -14.08 -11.25
CA ARG A 260 -3.22 -12.77 -11.31
C ARG A 260 -3.54 -12.06 -12.62
N TYR A 261 -3.90 -10.79 -12.55
CA TYR A 261 -4.32 -9.98 -13.70
C TYR A 261 -3.24 -9.01 -14.15
N ASN A 262 -3.15 -8.83 -15.47
CA ASN A 262 -2.20 -7.94 -16.15
C ASN A 262 -2.42 -6.46 -15.78
N ARG A 263 -1.50 -5.59 -16.23
CA ARG A 263 -1.59 -4.14 -16.05
C ARG A 263 -2.89 -3.50 -16.57
N ALA A 264 -3.54 -4.12 -17.55
CA ALA A 264 -4.79 -3.63 -18.12
C ALA A 264 -6.05 -4.07 -17.33
N GLY A 265 -5.91 -4.94 -16.33
CA GLY A 265 -7.04 -5.38 -15.49
C GLY A 265 -8.08 -6.24 -16.20
N ASN A 266 -7.73 -6.91 -17.31
CA ASN A 266 -8.71 -7.62 -18.15
C ASN A 266 -8.32 -9.04 -18.55
N ASN A 267 -7.12 -9.51 -18.19
CA ASN A 267 -6.66 -10.85 -18.52
C ASN A 267 -5.53 -11.31 -17.59
N THR A 268 -5.19 -12.60 -17.64
CA THR A 268 -4.21 -13.20 -16.75
C THR A 268 -2.75 -12.84 -17.09
N ASP A 269 -1.95 -12.61 -16.06
CA ASP A 269 -0.49 -12.43 -16.13
C ASP A 269 0.14 -13.03 -14.86
N PRO A 270 1.10 -13.97 -14.96
CA PRO A 270 1.83 -14.51 -13.81
C PRO A 270 2.49 -13.45 -12.91
N ASN A 271 2.86 -12.29 -13.46
CA ASN A 271 3.46 -11.18 -12.73
C ASN A 271 2.44 -10.16 -12.23
N GLY A 272 1.15 -10.41 -12.44
CA GLY A 272 0.05 -9.49 -12.16
C GLY A 272 -0.45 -9.48 -10.72
N ILE A 273 -1.53 -8.72 -10.50
CA ILE A 273 -2.18 -8.58 -9.19
C ILE A 273 -3.19 -9.72 -9.02
N ARG A 274 -3.13 -10.45 -7.91
CA ARG A 274 -4.19 -11.41 -7.58
C ARG A 274 -5.39 -10.69 -7.00
N HIS A 275 -6.60 -11.08 -7.39
CA HIS A 275 -7.79 -10.40 -6.90
C HIS A 275 -8.98 -11.32 -6.63
N PHE A 276 -9.87 -10.81 -5.78
CA PHE A 276 -11.06 -11.52 -5.30
C PHE A 276 -12.27 -10.61 -5.27
N ILE A 277 -13.45 -11.22 -5.35
CA ILE A 277 -14.72 -10.65 -4.90
C ILE A 277 -15.15 -11.42 -3.66
N VAL A 278 -15.54 -10.70 -2.61
CA VAL A 278 -16.05 -11.25 -1.36
C VAL A 278 -17.24 -10.40 -0.88
N GLY A 279 -18.27 -10.27 -1.73
CA GLY A 279 -19.54 -9.58 -1.44
C GLY A 279 -20.53 -10.44 -0.64
N THR A 280 -20.04 -11.29 0.24
CA THR A 280 -20.80 -12.39 0.85
C THR A 280 -21.24 -12.10 2.29
N GLY A 281 -21.32 -10.81 2.65
CA GLY A 281 -21.40 -10.34 4.03
C GLY A 281 -22.73 -10.60 4.73
N GLY A 282 -23.84 -10.61 4.01
CA GLY A 282 -25.13 -10.93 4.61
C GLY A 282 -26.35 -10.60 3.76
N ASN A 283 -26.22 -9.73 2.75
CA ASN A 283 -27.36 -9.25 1.97
C ASN A 283 -27.69 -10.12 0.74
N GLY A 284 -28.18 -11.34 0.96
CA GLY A 284 -28.54 -12.23 -0.16
C GLY A 284 -27.32 -12.63 -1.02
N ASN A 285 -27.54 -13.43 -2.07
CA ASN A 285 -26.49 -13.75 -3.03
C ASN A 285 -26.99 -13.57 -4.46
N TYR A 286 -26.09 -13.21 -5.36
CA TYR A 286 -26.31 -13.25 -6.79
C TYR A 286 -25.78 -14.57 -7.35
N ASP A 287 -26.51 -15.12 -8.32
CA ASP A 287 -26.05 -16.31 -9.02
C ASP A 287 -24.80 -15.99 -9.84
N VAL A 288 -23.83 -16.91 -9.83
CA VAL A 288 -22.70 -16.89 -10.77
C VAL A 288 -23.23 -17.31 -12.13
N THR A 289 -23.38 -16.36 -13.05
CA THR A 289 -23.98 -16.61 -14.38
C THR A 289 -22.96 -16.55 -15.51
N GLU A 290 -21.76 -16.04 -15.25
CA GLU A 290 -20.71 -15.86 -16.24
C GLU A 290 -19.40 -16.54 -15.82
N THR A 291 -18.56 -16.88 -16.81
CA THR A 291 -17.19 -17.31 -16.59
C THR A 291 -16.27 -16.26 -17.20
N LYS A 292 -15.48 -15.61 -16.35
CA LYS A 292 -14.59 -14.52 -16.75
C LYS A 292 -13.14 -15.01 -16.96
N PRO A 293 -12.28 -14.25 -17.66
CA PRO A 293 -10.87 -14.60 -17.81
C PRO A 293 -10.20 -14.86 -16.47
N GLY A 294 -9.42 -15.94 -16.37
CA GLY A 294 -8.72 -16.28 -15.13
C GLY A 294 -9.59 -16.59 -13.93
N GLN A 295 -10.92 -16.77 -14.06
CA GLN A 295 -11.78 -17.18 -12.95
C GLN A 295 -11.42 -18.60 -12.51
N GLU A 296 -10.80 -18.74 -11.34
CA GLU A 296 -10.34 -20.03 -10.82
C GLU A 296 -11.37 -20.68 -9.91
N PHE A 297 -12.21 -19.88 -9.24
CA PHE A 297 -13.31 -20.35 -8.40
C PHE A 297 -14.38 -19.27 -8.26
N ALA A 298 -15.66 -19.64 -8.24
CA ALA A 298 -16.75 -18.73 -7.90
C ALA A 298 -17.93 -19.49 -7.29
N VAL A 299 -18.60 -18.90 -6.30
CA VAL A 299 -19.76 -19.51 -5.63
C VAL A 299 -20.69 -18.43 -5.05
N ALA A 300 -22.00 -18.64 -5.19
CA ALA A 300 -23.04 -17.82 -4.57
C ALA A 300 -23.38 -18.38 -3.18
N THR A 301 -22.70 -17.91 -2.14
CA THR A 301 -22.97 -18.32 -0.75
C THR A 301 -22.43 -17.30 0.25
N LEU A 302 -23.11 -17.18 1.39
CA LEU A 302 -22.65 -16.32 2.49
C LEU A 302 -21.43 -16.93 3.18
N GLY A 303 -20.49 -16.08 3.57
CA GLY A 303 -19.24 -16.49 4.19
C GLY A 303 -18.27 -15.34 4.37
N ILE A 304 -17.08 -15.65 4.87
CA ILE A 304 -15.97 -14.70 4.98
C ILE A 304 -14.70 -15.29 4.37
N MET A 305 -13.81 -14.44 3.87
CA MET A 305 -12.44 -14.80 3.57
C MET A 305 -11.57 -14.54 4.81
N LYS A 306 -10.79 -15.54 5.19
CA LYS A 306 -9.76 -15.46 6.22
C LYS A 306 -8.42 -15.43 5.53
N LEU A 307 -7.68 -14.35 5.72
CA LEU A 307 -6.33 -14.17 5.22
C LEU A 307 -5.34 -14.38 6.36
N THR A 308 -4.25 -15.09 6.06
CA THR A 308 -3.04 -15.12 6.90
C THR A 308 -1.94 -14.45 6.11
N LEU A 309 -1.46 -13.31 6.61
CA LEU A 309 -0.47 -12.48 5.96
C LEU A 309 0.89 -12.69 6.64
N ASN A 310 1.83 -13.29 5.91
CA ASN A 310 3.22 -13.44 6.33
C ASN A 310 4.08 -12.34 5.68
N PRO A 311 5.32 -12.11 6.12
CA PRO A 311 6.13 -11.00 5.61
C PRO A 311 6.40 -11.00 4.10
N THR A 312 6.28 -12.14 3.43
CA THR A 312 6.64 -12.31 2.01
C THR A 312 5.59 -13.07 1.20
N ASN A 313 4.51 -13.53 1.84
CA ASN A 313 3.49 -14.36 1.23
C ASN A 313 2.20 -14.31 2.04
N TYR A 314 1.13 -14.83 1.47
CA TYR A 314 -0.16 -14.90 2.14
C TYR A 314 -0.89 -16.18 1.78
N SER A 315 -1.81 -16.58 2.65
CA SER A 315 -2.76 -17.65 2.38
C SER A 315 -4.18 -17.18 2.65
N TRP A 316 -5.13 -17.80 1.97
CA TRP A 316 -6.55 -17.52 2.14
C TRP A 316 -7.36 -18.79 2.35
N GLN A 317 -8.49 -18.61 3.03
CA GLN A 317 -9.58 -19.56 3.10
C GLN A 317 -10.90 -18.81 2.96
N PHE A 318 -11.79 -19.27 2.09
CA PHE A 318 -13.17 -18.83 2.10
C PHE A 318 -14.01 -19.83 2.90
N VAL A 319 -14.65 -19.35 3.97
CA VAL A 319 -15.41 -20.15 4.93
C VAL A 319 -16.86 -19.70 4.90
N ASN A 320 -17.78 -20.64 4.63
CA ASN A 320 -19.21 -20.33 4.60
C ASN A 320 -19.84 -20.32 6.00
N THR A 321 -21.11 -19.91 6.09
CA THR A 321 -21.87 -19.84 7.35
C THR A 321 -22.12 -21.19 8.04
N SER A 322 -21.84 -22.32 7.38
CA SER A 322 -21.81 -23.65 7.99
C SER A 322 -20.44 -24.02 8.58
N ASN A 323 -19.50 -23.06 8.60
CA ASN A 323 -18.11 -23.23 9.03
C ASN A 323 -17.31 -24.22 8.15
N THR A 324 -17.69 -24.37 6.88
CA THR A 324 -17.00 -25.20 5.89
C THR A 324 -16.07 -24.34 5.04
N VAL A 325 -14.81 -24.76 4.90
CA VAL A 325 -13.87 -24.17 3.94
C VAL A 325 -14.26 -24.63 2.53
N LEU A 326 -14.64 -23.71 1.65
CA LEU A 326 -15.04 -24.00 0.28
C LEU A 326 -13.94 -23.73 -0.74
N ASP A 327 -13.07 -22.78 -0.44
CA ASP A 327 -11.89 -22.45 -1.25
C ASP A 327 -10.72 -22.11 -0.35
N SER A 328 -9.51 -22.41 -0.81
CA SER A 328 -8.28 -22.06 -0.09
C SER A 328 -7.09 -22.05 -1.03
N GLY A 329 -6.07 -21.28 -0.68
CA GLY A 329 -4.80 -21.28 -1.39
C GLY A 329 -3.78 -20.39 -0.73
N SER A 330 -2.67 -20.18 -1.43
CA SER A 330 -1.59 -19.29 -1.01
C SER A 330 -0.91 -18.69 -2.22
N ASP A 331 -0.34 -17.51 -2.05
CA ASP A 331 0.45 -16.84 -3.08
C ASP A 331 1.58 -16.02 -2.43
N SER A 332 2.60 -15.68 -3.21
CA SER A 332 3.75 -14.87 -2.76
C SER A 332 3.57 -13.41 -3.15
N CYS A 333 4.09 -12.49 -2.34
CA CYS A 333 4.10 -11.07 -2.70
C CYS A 333 4.96 -10.87 -3.97
N ARG A 334 4.46 -10.12 -4.93
CA ARG A 334 5.08 -9.76 -6.21
C ARG A 334 6.44 -9.12 -6.02
N SER A 335 6.63 -8.28 -5.00
CA SER A 335 7.95 -7.71 -4.64
C SER A 335 9.01 -8.79 -4.31
N THR A 336 8.59 -9.97 -3.85
CA THR A 336 9.47 -11.12 -3.58
C THR A 336 9.65 -12.05 -4.78
N GLN A 337 8.83 -11.85 -5.82
CA GLN A 337 9.00 -12.46 -7.15
C GLN A 337 9.86 -11.59 -8.06
N LEU A 338 10.07 -10.33 -7.69
CA LEU A 338 11.09 -9.47 -8.24
C LEU A 338 12.42 -9.86 -7.59
N THR A 339 12.98 -11.00 -8.02
CA THR A 339 14.39 -11.34 -7.72
C THR A 339 15.23 -10.12 -8.02
N ASP A 340 16.04 -9.67 -7.07
CA ASP A 340 17.09 -8.67 -7.24
C ASP A 340 18.37 -9.40 -6.81
N THR A 341 19.01 -10.03 -7.79
CA THR A 341 20.07 -11.01 -7.56
C THR A 341 21.34 -10.35 -7.01
N ASP A 342 21.54 -9.05 -7.26
CA ASP A 342 22.71 -8.31 -6.80
C ASP A 342 22.44 -7.28 -5.68
N GLY A 343 21.18 -7.08 -5.33
CA GLY A 343 20.73 -6.23 -4.23
C GLY A 343 21.01 -4.74 -4.48
N ASP A 344 20.90 -4.28 -5.72
CA ASP A 344 21.09 -2.88 -6.11
C ASP A 344 19.79 -2.05 -6.05
N GLY A 345 18.66 -2.69 -5.77
CA GLY A 345 17.34 -2.07 -5.69
C GLY A 345 16.54 -2.15 -6.99
N TRP A 346 17.03 -2.89 -7.99
CA TRP A 346 16.36 -3.14 -9.25
C TRP A 346 16.01 -4.63 -9.40
N PRO A 347 14.76 -4.96 -9.74
CA PRO A 347 14.40 -6.34 -10.04
C PRO A 347 15.09 -6.87 -11.31
N ASP A 348 15.54 -8.12 -11.29
CA ASP A 348 16.11 -8.86 -12.42
C ASP A 348 15.23 -8.77 -13.68
N SER A 349 13.91 -8.76 -13.50
CA SER A 349 12.93 -8.64 -14.58
C SER A 349 12.84 -7.23 -15.16
N ALA A 350 13.00 -6.20 -14.33
CA ALA A 350 13.12 -4.82 -14.77
C ALA A 350 14.44 -4.63 -15.52
N GLU A 351 15.54 -5.14 -14.98
CA GLU A 351 16.86 -5.09 -15.60
C GLU A 351 16.94 -5.80 -16.94
N ALA A 352 16.29 -6.96 -17.07
CA ALA A 352 16.13 -7.65 -18.35
C ALA A 352 15.40 -6.78 -19.40
N THR A 353 14.48 -5.91 -18.95
CA THR A 353 13.75 -4.99 -19.83
C THR A 353 14.59 -3.76 -20.17
N ILE A 354 15.27 -3.17 -19.17
CA ILE A 354 16.14 -1.99 -19.28
C ILE A 354 17.41 -2.32 -20.09
N GLY A 355 17.83 -3.58 -20.08
CA GLY A 355 19.03 -4.08 -20.71
C GLY A 355 20.27 -4.00 -19.81
N THR A 356 20.09 -4.06 -18.49
CA THR A 356 21.17 -4.17 -17.50
C THR A 356 21.35 -5.63 -17.03
N ASN A 357 22.47 -5.91 -16.38
CA ASN A 357 22.86 -7.25 -15.96
C ASN A 357 22.42 -7.51 -14.51
N PRO A 358 21.45 -8.40 -14.30
CA PRO A 358 20.84 -8.61 -13.00
C PRO A 358 21.73 -9.27 -11.94
N ASN A 359 22.95 -9.67 -12.31
CA ASN A 359 23.90 -10.28 -11.39
C ASN A 359 25.02 -9.30 -10.99
N MET A 360 24.88 -8.03 -11.33
CA MET A 360 25.96 -7.06 -11.23
C MET A 360 25.43 -5.72 -10.75
N LYS A 361 25.65 -5.45 -9.46
CA LYS A 361 25.27 -4.21 -8.79
C LYS A 361 26.00 -2.95 -9.26
N CYS A 362 27.20 -3.10 -9.83
CA CYS A 362 28.02 -1.97 -10.30
C CYS A 362 28.95 -2.38 -11.44
N GLY A 363 29.22 -1.42 -12.33
CA GLY A 363 30.05 -1.60 -13.52
C GLY A 363 29.30 -1.32 -14.82
N THR A 364 29.91 -1.68 -15.94
CA THR A 364 29.30 -1.46 -17.26
C THR A 364 28.04 -2.31 -17.42
N ASN A 365 26.91 -1.65 -17.72
CA ASN A 365 25.59 -2.27 -17.89
C ASN A 365 25.07 -2.98 -16.64
N ALA A 366 25.60 -2.67 -15.46
CA ALA A 366 25.19 -3.21 -14.17
C ALA A 366 23.91 -2.54 -13.66
N TRP A 367 23.95 -1.20 -13.64
CA TRP A 367 23.02 -0.41 -12.87
C TRP A 367 22.12 0.42 -13.80
N PRO A 368 20.80 0.50 -13.55
CA PRO A 368 19.92 1.36 -14.34
C PRO A 368 20.13 2.86 -14.11
N ALA A 369 20.64 3.28 -12.95
CA ALA A 369 20.85 4.71 -12.67
C ALA A 369 22.07 5.30 -13.41
N ASP A 370 23.13 4.49 -13.59
CA ASP A 370 24.32 4.89 -14.36
C ASP A 370 24.13 4.59 -15.86
N ILE A 371 23.27 5.39 -16.50
CA ILE A 371 22.89 5.25 -17.91
C ILE A 371 24.07 5.51 -18.84
N ASN A 372 25.08 6.24 -18.38
CA ASN A 372 26.24 6.59 -19.18
C ASN A 372 27.50 5.70 -18.92
N ASN A 373 27.44 4.81 -17.93
CA ASN A 373 28.49 3.88 -17.50
C ASN A 373 29.75 4.55 -16.91
N ASP A 374 29.61 5.66 -16.16
CA ASP A 374 30.71 6.34 -15.45
C ASP A 374 30.78 6.03 -13.94
N HIS A 375 29.92 5.11 -13.49
CA HIS A 375 29.75 4.63 -12.11
C HIS A 375 29.16 5.65 -11.14
N TYR A 376 28.53 6.72 -11.65
CA TYR A 376 28.01 7.79 -10.81
C TYR A 376 26.70 8.37 -11.36
N ALA A 377 25.60 8.24 -10.61
CA ALA A 377 24.32 8.81 -11.03
C ALA A 377 24.34 10.34 -10.89
N ASP A 378 24.42 11.05 -12.02
CA ASP A 378 24.53 12.50 -12.02
C ASP A 378 23.71 13.22 -13.12
N VAL A 379 24.08 14.48 -13.38
CA VAL A 379 23.37 15.32 -14.35
C VAL A 379 23.46 14.76 -15.78
N MET A 380 24.50 13.99 -16.08
CA MET A 380 24.70 13.36 -17.37
C MET A 380 23.69 12.24 -17.59
N ASP A 381 23.39 11.41 -16.60
CA ASP A 381 22.34 10.37 -16.70
C ASP A 381 20.96 10.99 -16.81
N MET A 382 20.68 12.00 -15.99
CA MET A 382 19.45 12.78 -16.08
C MET A 382 19.27 13.38 -17.48
N SER A 383 20.35 13.90 -18.08
CA SER A 383 20.31 14.42 -19.45
C SER A 383 19.96 13.34 -20.47
N LYS A 384 20.38 12.08 -20.25
CA LYS A 384 20.07 10.97 -21.16
C LYS A 384 18.59 10.62 -21.12
N ILE A 385 17.98 10.53 -19.94
CA ILE A 385 16.54 10.26 -19.81
C ILE A 385 15.73 11.40 -20.43
N THR A 386 16.02 12.63 -20.02
CA THR A 386 15.28 13.82 -20.47
C THR A 386 15.35 14.04 -21.99
N ASN A 387 16.43 13.64 -22.65
CA ASN A 387 16.56 13.68 -24.12
C ASN A 387 15.52 12.81 -24.86
N TRP A 388 14.97 11.80 -24.18
CA TRP A 388 13.96 10.90 -24.73
C TRP A 388 12.57 11.13 -24.16
N TYR A 389 12.36 12.18 -23.37
CA TYR A 389 11.08 12.47 -22.73
C TYR A 389 9.91 12.47 -23.72
N ALA A 390 8.78 11.91 -23.28
CA ALA A 390 7.56 11.68 -24.04
C ALA A 390 7.73 10.81 -25.30
N ARG A 391 8.75 9.93 -25.33
CA ARG A 391 8.94 8.94 -26.39
C ARG A 391 8.64 7.53 -25.88
N GLN A 392 8.10 6.71 -26.77
CA GLN A 392 7.93 5.28 -26.55
C GLN A 392 9.28 4.56 -26.74
N VAL A 393 9.44 3.43 -26.07
CA VAL A 393 10.52 2.46 -26.25
C VAL A 393 9.95 1.30 -27.06
N PRO A 394 10.24 1.16 -28.37
CA PRO A 394 11.10 1.99 -29.25
C PRO A 394 10.40 3.24 -29.85
N PRO A 395 11.14 4.26 -30.35
CA PRO A 395 12.57 4.24 -30.73
C PRO A 395 13.55 4.63 -29.62
N ALA A 396 13.07 5.05 -28.44
CA ALA A 396 13.97 5.32 -27.32
C ALA A 396 14.69 4.04 -26.87
N PRO A 397 15.93 4.12 -26.37
CA PRO A 397 16.61 2.98 -25.75
C PRO A 397 15.83 2.47 -24.55
N ALA A 398 15.76 1.15 -24.36
CA ALA A 398 15.11 0.60 -23.17
C ALA A 398 15.80 1.03 -21.87
N ARG A 399 17.10 1.33 -21.94
CA ARG A 399 17.93 1.76 -20.81
C ARG A 399 17.48 3.07 -20.15
N VAL A 400 16.62 3.85 -20.81
CA VAL A 400 16.11 5.11 -20.24
C VAL A 400 14.67 5.01 -19.71
N SER A 401 13.97 3.89 -19.95
CA SER A 401 12.66 3.59 -19.33
C SER A 401 12.95 2.76 -18.09
N ILE A 402 13.16 3.46 -16.98
CA ILE A 402 13.62 2.89 -15.72
C ILE A 402 12.51 2.95 -14.65
N ALA A 403 11.37 3.57 -14.93
CA ALA A 403 10.21 3.53 -14.06
C ALA A 403 8.96 3.21 -14.90
N PRO A 404 7.89 2.68 -14.26
CA PRO A 404 7.87 2.01 -12.96
C PRO A 404 8.68 0.69 -12.96
N SER A 405 8.57 -0.15 -11.92
CA SER A 405 9.14 -1.50 -11.91
C SER A 405 8.01 -2.54 -12.00
N ALA A 406 7.82 -3.25 -13.11
CA ALA A 406 8.61 -3.26 -14.35
C ALA A 406 8.38 -2.02 -15.25
N PRO A 407 9.34 -1.65 -16.12
CA PRO A 407 9.22 -0.46 -16.97
C PRO A 407 8.04 -0.52 -17.95
N ASP A 408 7.36 0.61 -18.12
CA ASP A 408 6.14 0.75 -18.93
C ASP A 408 6.40 1.03 -20.42
N ARG A 409 7.66 1.19 -20.82
CA ARG A 409 8.12 1.51 -22.18
C ARG A 409 7.70 2.90 -22.67
N LEU A 410 7.36 3.81 -21.78
CA LEU A 410 7.22 5.23 -22.05
C LEU A 410 8.29 5.97 -21.25
N ILE A 411 8.90 7.00 -21.85
CA ILE A 411 9.79 7.89 -21.11
C ILE A 411 8.99 9.07 -20.60
N ASP A 412 8.78 9.14 -19.29
CA ASP A 412 7.95 10.14 -18.67
C ASP A 412 8.58 10.76 -17.40
N ILE A 413 7.75 11.41 -16.59
CA ILE A 413 8.20 12.11 -15.40
C ILE A 413 8.61 11.14 -14.28
N PHE A 414 8.10 9.91 -14.28
CA PHE A 414 8.43 8.91 -13.28
C PHE A 414 9.84 8.37 -13.49
N ASP A 415 10.31 8.22 -14.74
CA ASP A 415 11.72 7.89 -15.02
C ASP A 415 12.66 8.97 -14.47
N ILE A 416 12.35 10.22 -14.77
CA ILE A 416 13.11 11.40 -14.32
C ILE A 416 13.10 11.47 -12.79
N ALA A 417 11.94 11.28 -12.16
CA ALA A 417 11.80 11.34 -10.71
C ALA A 417 12.57 10.19 -10.03
N ARG A 418 12.53 8.99 -10.60
CA ARG A 418 13.28 7.84 -10.10
C ARG A 418 14.78 8.09 -10.17
N GLU A 419 15.28 8.59 -11.31
CA GLU A 419 16.69 8.95 -11.47
C GLU A 419 17.10 10.08 -10.51
N ALA A 420 16.25 11.10 -10.34
CA ALA A 420 16.52 12.21 -9.44
C ALA A 420 16.65 11.75 -7.98
N GLY A 421 15.88 10.73 -7.57
CA GLY A 421 15.99 10.09 -6.26
C GLY A 421 17.30 9.32 -6.04
N LEU A 422 18.05 9.06 -7.12
CA LEU A 422 19.34 8.37 -7.10
C LEU A 422 20.53 9.33 -7.33
N PHE A 423 20.28 10.62 -7.53
CA PHE A 423 21.31 11.61 -7.79
C PHE A 423 22.42 11.61 -6.73
N ALA A 424 23.67 11.72 -7.18
CA ALA A 424 24.89 11.70 -6.39
C ALA A 424 25.18 10.36 -5.68
N LYS A 425 24.45 9.29 -6.01
CA LYS A 425 24.82 7.93 -5.60
C LYS A 425 25.87 7.39 -6.56
N ALA A 426 26.91 6.80 -5.98
CA ALA A 426 27.83 5.95 -6.71
C ALA A 426 27.31 4.52 -6.66
N CYS A 427 27.64 3.76 -7.68
CA CYS A 427 27.81 2.33 -7.50
C CYS A 427 29.21 2.06 -6.89
#